data_AF-A0A941GFX3-F1
#
_entry.id   AF-A0A941GFX3-F1
#
_cell.length_a   1.000
_cell.length_b   1.000
_cell.length_c   1.000
_cell.angle_alpha   90.00
_cell.angle_beta   90.00
_cell.angle_gamma   90.00
#
_symmetry.space_group_name_H-M   'P 1'
#
loop_
_entity.id
_entity.type
_entity.pdbx_description
1 polymer ?
#
loop_
_entity_poly.entity_id
_entity_poly.type
_entity_poly.pdbx_seq_one_letter_code
_entity_poly.pdbx_strand_id
1 'polypeptide(L)'
;MNKRQRKKKMKKYLPIIADEANLLTMTDNEREQAFKDYENYKEKFAYKKNYKNLKEGKPLHYFFPVSQRLNDFLTSVSSVARGTSNTIKVTQTMNDFIQK
;
A
#
# COMPACT_ATOMS: atom_id res chain seq x y z
N MET A 1 -19.89 -9.19 25.08
CA MET A 1 -19.10 -10.45 25.09
C MET A 1 -18.14 -10.44 26.28
N ASN A 2 -18.09 -11.51 27.06
CA ASN A 2 -17.22 -11.56 28.25
C ASN A 2 -15.74 -11.56 27.85
N LYS A 3 -14.86 -10.96 28.68
CA LYS A 3 -13.40 -10.84 28.43
C LYS A 3 -12.75 -12.17 28.02
N ARG A 4 -13.16 -13.27 28.68
CA ARG A 4 -12.69 -14.63 28.40
C ARG A 4 -13.10 -15.12 27.00
N GLN A 5 -14.33 -14.84 26.58
CA GLN A 5 -14.84 -15.22 25.26
C GLN A 5 -14.12 -14.42 24.16
N ARG A 6 -13.86 -13.12 24.38
CA ARG A 6 -13.07 -12.29 23.46
C ARG A 6 -11.68 -12.87 23.23
N LYS A 7 -10.99 -13.26 24.30
CA LYS A 7 -9.65 -13.88 24.22
C LYS A 7 -9.67 -15.19 23.43
N LYS A 8 -10.71 -16.03 23.62
CA LYS A 8 -10.88 -17.28 22.83
C LYS A 8 -11.15 -16.98 21.35
N LYS A 9 -11.96 -15.96 21.03
CA LYS A 9 -12.22 -15.55 19.64
C LYS A 9 -10.93 -15.05 18.97
N MET A 10 -10.13 -14.23 19.67
CA MET A 10 -8.85 -13.72 19.14
C MET A 10 -7.84 -14.82 18.84
N LYS A 11 -7.81 -15.92 19.60
CA LYS A 11 -6.94 -17.09 19.33
C LYS A 11 -7.32 -17.88 18.08
N LYS A 12 -8.45 -17.58 17.43
CA LYS A 12 -8.93 -18.26 16.21
C LYS A 12 -8.62 -17.48 14.92
N TYR A 13 -7.82 -16.42 15.02
CA TYR A 13 -7.38 -15.66 13.85
C TYR A 13 -5.96 -16.07 13.47
N LEU A 14 -5.74 -16.23 12.17
CA LEU A 14 -4.38 -16.33 11.63
C LEU A 14 -3.65 -15.00 11.82
N PRO A 15 -2.32 -15.03 12.02
CA PRO A 15 -1.52 -13.82 12.04
C PRO A 15 -1.61 -13.14 10.66
N ILE A 16 -1.78 -11.82 10.67
CA ILE A 16 -1.75 -10.98 9.47
C ILE A 16 -0.52 -10.07 9.59
N ILE A 17 0.31 -10.09 8.57
CA ILE A 17 1.41 -9.14 8.39
C ILE A 17 0.83 -8.02 7.53
N ALA A 18 0.58 -6.87 8.15
CA ALA A 18 0.04 -5.70 7.48
C ALA A 18 1.17 -4.73 7.12
N ASP A 19 1.18 -4.26 5.88
CA ASP A 19 2.08 -3.19 5.42
C ASP A 19 1.37 -1.84 5.54
N GLU A 20 1.75 -1.09 6.57
CA GLU A 20 1.15 0.16 7.00
C GLU A 20 1.77 1.39 6.31
N ALA A 21 2.77 1.23 5.42
CA ALA A 21 3.48 2.35 4.81
C ALA A 21 2.54 3.36 4.14
N ASN A 22 1.50 2.86 3.48
CA ASN A 22 0.52 3.70 2.78
C ASN A 22 -0.40 4.50 3.71
N LEU A 23 -0.50 4.15 5.00
CA LEU A 23 -1.32 4.90 5.97
C LEU A 23 -0.75 6.29 6.29
N LEU A 24 0.56 6.47 6.09
CA LEU A 24 1.27 7.73 6.36
C LEU A 24 0.84 8.86 5.42
N THR A 25 0.45 8.52 4.19
CA THR A 25 0.10 9.51 3.15
C THR A 25 -1.41 9.74 3.04
N MET A 26 -2.21 8.96 3.79
CA MET A 26 -3.66 9.09 3.83
C MET A 26 -4.13 10.21 4.74
N THR A 27 -5.27 10.80 4.36
CA THR A 27 -6.09 11.63 5.23
C THR A 27 -6.81 10.80 6.30
N ASP A 28 -7.32 11.43 7.36
CA ASP A 28 -7.97 10.69 8.46
C ASP A 28 -9.23 9.95 8.00
N ASN A 29 -10.00 10.52 7.06
CA ASN A 29 -11.18 9.86 6.48
C ASN A 29 -10.81 8.61 5.67
N GLU A 30 -9.78 8.70 4.82
CA GLU A 30 -9.27 7.55 4.06
C GLU A 30 -8.73 6.48 5.00
N ARG A 31 -8.04 6.90 6.07
CA ARG A 31 -7.47 6.00 7.08
C ARG A 31 -8.57 5.23 7.80
N GLU A 32 -9.65 5.89 8.23
CA GLU A 32 -10.80 5.23 8.84
C GLU A 32 -11.43 4.19 7.91
N GLN A 33 -11.60 4.54 6.63
CA GLN A 33 -12.16 3.62 5.64
C GLN A 33 -11.23 2.42 5.42
N ALA A 34 -9.92 2.66 5.28
CA ALA A 34 -8.93 1.62 5.09
C ALA A 34 -8.86 0.66 6.29
N PHE A 35 -9.04 1.16 7.52
CA PHE A 35 -9.16 0.31 8.71
C PHE A 35 -10.44 -0.53 8.71
N LYS A 36 -11.58 0.02 8.27
CA LYS A 36 -12.82 -0.78 8.11
C LYS A 36 -12.62 -1.92 7.10
N ASP A 37 -11.95 -1.63 5.98
CA ASP A 37 -11.64 -2.64 4.96
C ASP A 37 -10.68 -3.71 5.48
N TYR A 38 -9.69 -3.31 6.28
CA TYR A 38 -8.80 -4.24 6.97
C TYR A 38 -9.54 -5.13 7.98
N GLU A 39 -10.48 -4.59 8.75
CA GLU A 39 -11.32 -5.37 9.66
C GLU A 39 -12.18 -6.39 8.89
N ASN A 40 -12.82 -5.96 7.80
CA ASN A 40 -13.59 -6.82 6.91
C ASN A 40 -12.73 -7.95 6.33
N TYR A 41 -11.51 -7.63 5.89
CA TYR A 41 -10.54 -8.61 5.40
C TYR A 41 -10.18 -9.65 6.48
N LYS A 42 -9.90 -9.18 7.70
CA LYS A 42 -9.56 -10.02 8.84
C LYS A 42 -10.70 -10.97 9.21
N GLU A 43 -11.95 -10.50 9.20
CA GLU A 43 -13.09 -11.36 9.48
C GLU A 43 -13.33 -12.40 8.39
N LYS A 44 -13.18 -12.02 7.12
CA LYS A 44 -13.43 -12.90 5.98
C LYS A 44 -12.35 -13.97 5.79
N PHE A 45 -11.08 -13.61 5.94
CA PHE A 45 -9.97 -14.49 5.54
C PHE A 45 -9.18 -15.05 6.72
N ALA A 46 -8.96 -14.25 7.77
CA ALA A 46 -8.09 -14.65 8.88
C ALA A 46 -8.81 -15.51 9.93
N TYR A 47 -10.13 -15.39 10.07
CA TYR A 47 -10.88 -16.21 11.02
C TYR A 47 -10.96 -17.68 10.60
N LYS A 48 -10.62 -18.60 11.52
CA LYS A 48 -10.80 -20.05 11.33
C LYS A 48 -11.62 -20.64 12.46
N LYS A 49 -12.60 -21.48 12.13
CA LYS A 49 -13.47 -22.13 13.12
C LYS A 49 -12.70 -23.12 14.00
N ASN A 50 -11.73 -23.82 13.41
CA ASN A 50 -11.00 -24.95 14.01
C ASN A 50 -9.52 -24.61 14.22
N TYR A 51 -8.96 -25.03 15.36
CA TYR A 51 -7.55 -24.77 15.70
C TYR A 51 -6.55 -25.53 14.82
N LYS A 52 -6.93 -26.71 14.28
CA LYS A 52 -6.06 -27.49 13.37
C LYS A 52 -5.69 -26.67 12.13
N ASN A 53 -6.68 -26.03 11.52
CA ASN A 53 -6.52 -25.16 10.36
C ASN A 53 -5.68 -23.91 10.67
N LEU A 54 -5.58 -23.52 11.95
CA LEU A 54 -4.74 -22.42 12.39
C LEU A 54 -3.26 -22.80 12.44
N LYS A 55 -2.96 -24.06 12.80
CA LYS A 55 -1.60 -24.59 12.89
C LYS A 55 -0.99 -24.84 11.49
N GLU A 56 -1.82 -25.24 10.55
CA GLU A 56 -1.43 -25.49 9.15
C GLU A 56 -1.53 -24.23 8.27
N GLY A 57 -2.21 -23.18 8.76
CA GLY A 57 -2.45 -21.95 8.01
C GLY A 57 -1.21 -21.08 7.94
N LYS A 58 -0.90 -20.61 6.72
CA LYS A 58 0.15 -19.60 6.51
C LYS A 58 -0.30 -18.22 7.02
N PRO A 59 0.64 -17.36 7.46
CA PRO A 59 0.32 -15.97 7.73
C PRO A 59 -0.27 -15.30 6.49
N LEU A 60 -1.23 -14.41 6.71
CA LEU A 60 -1.81 -13.60 5.64
C LEU A 60 -1.03 -12.31 5.50
N HIS A 61 -0.97 -11.79 4.29
CA HIS A 61 -0.39 -10.48 4.00
C HIS A 61 -1.50 -9.54 3.59
N TYR A 62 -1.48 -8.33 4.13
CA TYR A 62 -2.40 -7.26 3.77
C TYR A 62 -1.62 -5.99 3.48
N PHE A 63 -1.82 -5.44 2.29
CA PHE A 63 -1.26 -4.15 1.91
C PHE A 63 -2.38 -3.12 1.96
N PHE A 64 -2.19 -2.06 2.76
CA PHE A 64 -3.16 -0.97 2.77
C PHE A 64 -3.23 -0.33 1.38
N PRO A 65 -4.40 0.14 0.93
CA PRO A 65 -4.56 0.76 -0.38
C PRO A 65 -3.65 1.99 -0.51
N VAL A 66 -3.29 2.37 -1.73
CA VAL A 66 -2.51 3.59 -1.96
C VAL A 66 -3.43 4.80 -1.80
N SER A 67 -2.99 5.82 -1.05
CA SER A 67 -3.76 7.07 -0.86
C SER A 67 -4.01 7.78 -2.19
N GLN A 68 -5.16 8.45 -2.32
CA GLN A 68 -5.53 9.20 -3.53
C GLN A 68 -4.43 10.20 -3.91
N ARG A 69 -3.93 10.95 -2.92
CA ARG A 69 -2.89 11.96 -3.10
C ARG A 69 -1.59 11.43 -3.71
N LEU A 70 -1.14 10.26 -3.26
CA LEU A 70 0.08 9.64 -3.79
C LEU A 70 -0.15 9.14 -5.22
N ASN A 71 -1.35 8.65 -5.51
CA ASN A 71 -1.73 8.25 -6.86
C ASN A 71 -1.78 9.45 -7.83
N ASP A 72 -2.34 10.57 -7.39
CA ASP A 72 -2.37 11.83 -8.16
C ASP A 72 -0.95 12.37 -8.40
N PHE A 73 -0.10 12.32 -7.37
CA PHE A 73 1.31 12.70 -7.49
C PHE A 73 2.03 11.82 -8.52
N LEU A 74 1.95 10.49 -8.41
CA LEU A 74 2.56 9.57 -9.37
C LEU A 74 2.04 9.81 -10.80
N THR A 75 0.75 10.09 -10.94
CA THR A 75 0.14 10.40 -12.23
C THR A 75 0.74 11.67 -12.83
N SER A 76 0.87 12.75 -12.05
CA SER A 76 1.49 14.01 -12.48
C SER A 76 2.98 13.88 -12.83
N VAL A 77 3.76 13.11 -12.06
CA VAL A 77 5.17 12.85 -12.39
C VAL A 77 5.25 12.07 -13.70
N SER A 78 4.38 11.06 -13.87
CA SER A 78 4.36 10.25 -15.08
C SER A 78 3.94 11.01 -16.34
N SER A 79 3.13 12.07 -16.19
CA SER A 79 2.73 12.92 -17.33
C SER A 79 3.85 13.86 -17.75
N VAL A 80 4.60 14.44 -16.80
CA VAL A 80 5.79 15.26 -17.07
C VAL A 80 6.89 14.42 -17.74
N ALA A 81 7.11 13.20 -17.27
CA ALA A 81 8.08 12.28 -17.86
C ALA A 81 7.71 11.84 -19.30
N ARG A 82 6.42 11.80 -19.65
CA ARG A 82 5.96 11.48 -21.01
C ARG A 82 5.90 12.71 -21.93
N GLY A 83 5.74 13.91 -21.39
CA GLY A 83 5.76 15.17 -22.13
C GLY A 83 7.13 15.62 -22.63
N THR A 84 8.22 15.03 -22.13
CA THR A 84 9.62 15.37 -22.47
C THR A 84 10.18 14.63 -23.70
N SER A 85 9.31 14.15 -24.60
CA SER A 85 9.72 13.65 -25.92
C SER A 85 10.34 14.76 -26.82
N ASN A 86 9.99 16.04 -26.57
CA ASN A 86 10.56 17.19 -27.29
C ASN A 86 11.71 17.86 -26.52
N THR A 87 12.58 17.07 -25.87
CA THR A 87 13.81 17.64 -25.32
C THR A 87 14.70 18.07 -26.48
N ILE A 88 14.81 19.37 -26.73
CA ILE A 88 15.80 19.93 -27.66
C ILE A 88 17.17 19.49 -27.16
N LYS A 89 17.76 18.48 -27.81
CA LYS A 89 19.15 18.09 -27.56
C LYS A 89 20.03 19.19 -28.13
N VAL A 90 20.40 20.15 -27.30
CA VAL A 90 21.47 21.10 -27.63
C VAL A 90 22.79 20.33 -27.49
N THR A 91 23.19 19.63 -28.55
CA THR A 91 24.53 19.07 -28.65
C THR A 91 25.47 20.20 -29.06
N GLN A 92 26.23 20.72 -28.10
CA GLN A 92 27.37 21.57 -28.44
C GLN A 92 28.37 20.74 -29.25
N THR A 93 28.82 21.29 -30.38
CA THR A 93 29.83 20.62 -31.22
C THR A 93 31.20 21.18 -30.90
N MET A 94 32.26 20.38 -31.05
CA MET A 94 33.65 20.83 -30.79
C MET A 94 34.05 22.05 -31.65
N ASN A 95 33.34 22.30 -32.76
CA ASN A 95 33.56 23.45 -33.63
C ASN A 95 33.17 24.80 -32.99
N ASP A 96 32.28 24.79 -31.98
CA ASP A 96 31.84 25.99 -31.27
C ASP A 96 32.94 26.57 -30.35
N PHE A 97 34.01 25.80 -30.10
CA PHE A 97 35.15 26.20 -29.26
C PHE A 97 36.32 26.81 -30.07
N ILE A 98 36.29 26.78 -31.40
CA ILE A 98 37.43 27.16 -32.26
C ILE A 98 37.36 28.63 -32.73
N GLN A 99 36.26 29.35 -32.51
CA GLN A 99 36.21 30.80 -32.80
C GLN A 99 36.86 31.62 -31.67
N LYS A 100 38.17 31.84 -31.80
CA LYS A 100 38.90 32.95 -31.19
C LYS A 100 39.81 33.61 -32.22
#